data_AF-A0A2D6P2T3-F1
#
_entry.id   AF-A0A2D6P2T3-F1
#
_cell.length_a   1.000
_cell.length_b   1.000
_cell.length_c   1.000
_cell.angle_alpha   90.00
_cell.angle_beta   90.00
_cell.angle_gamma   90.00
#
_symmetry.space_group_name_H-M   'P 1'
#
loop_
_entity.id
_entity.type
_entity.pdbx_description
1 polymer ?
#
loop_
_entity_poly.entity_id
_entity_poly.type
_entity_poly.pdbx_seq_one_letter_code
_entity_poly.pdbx_strand_id
1 'polypeptide(L)'
;MLIKWFNDIKEEDYKFLGKKAINLSKLKRLNLQVPHGFVLSTNFYDEFLKESNLLGELAEIKNFNLENEEKLQERITQLQESIMDSEMSFKLKNQILEAYNNLNVNIDVYKLANIPTINMIKAGRDSPSVAVRISLNNSYIKNPSAFLNVRGNQNIISTIQKCFASILTRELISNKKNIKPSIIIQKMVNPQISGTSKTTNSSIIIKSILGSIEPIKTNIIEPDFFSLEKETHKIIDRKVNTQDEILTKDDNTGETVKKSVYDKSSRSQKLNDYDMINLAKTTEKIESIFSSEIEIEYAVESSKTYLLGIKQVQESKIFETKQPKMPQITEKSDIEENVQEPIMASEEMPNSEEIKDYYASFKNTEISKKTEDTKNNGDNENFPIKLLANGQEFSLTMGKEADWELLDSILKTLKDKWRQDN
;
A
#
# COMPACT_ATOMS: atom_id res chain seq x y z
N MET A 1 -7.57 26.67 11.78
CA MET A 1 -8.35 25.61 11.09
C MET A 1 -7.67 24.27 11.36
N LEU A 2 -8.39 23.31 11.95
CA LEU A 2 -7.82 22.03 12.41
C LEU A 2 -8.21 20.84 11.51
N ILE A 3 -9.48 20.72 11.12
CA ILE A 3 -9.98 19.62 10.28
C ILE A 3 -10.71 20.16 9.04
N LYS A 4 -10.57 19.50 7.88
CA LYS A 4 -11.33 19.76 6.63
C LYS A 4 -11.75 18.47 5.92
N TRP A 5 -13.00 18.37 5.49
CA TRP A 5 -13.50 17.30 4.61
C TRP A 5 -13.05 17.52 3.16
N PHE A 6 -12.86 16.45 2.38
CA PHE A 6 -12.44 16.58 0.98
C PHE A 6 -13.32 17.50 0.12
N ASN A 7 -14.63 17.53 0.39
CA ASN A 7 -15.59 18.38 -0.32
C ASN A 7 -15.43 19.87 0.03
N ASP A 8 -14.98 20.19 1.25
CA ASP A 8 -14.99 21.54 1.83
C ASP A 8 -13.61 22.23 1.78
N ILE A 9 -12.61 21.56 1.18
CA ILE A 9 -11.28 22.11 0.93
C ILE A 9 -11.34 23.12 -0.22
N LYS A 10 -10.85 24.33 0.07
CA LYS A 10 -10.69 25.47 -0.84
C LYS A 10 -9.21 25.80 -1.01
N GLU A 11 -8.89 26.70 -1.95
CA GLU A 11 -7.51 27.06 -2.27
C GLU A 11 -6.77 27.76 -1.11
N GLU A 12 -7.50 28.56 -0.32
CA GLU A 12 -7.01 29.18 0.92
C GLU A 12 -6.51 28.17 1.97
N ASP A 13 -7.03 26.93 1.93
CA ASP A 13 -6.63 25.86 2.84
C ASP A 13 -5.35 25.14 2.40
N TYR A 14 -4.97 25.21 1.11
CA TYR A 14 -3.92 24.37 0.50
C TYR A 14 -2.58 24.46 1.26
N LYS A 15 -2.23 25.64 1.77
CA LYS A 15 -1.00 25.86 2.56
C LYS A 15 -0.89 24.99 3.82
N PHE A 16 -1.99 24.39 4.29
CA PHE A 16 -2.05 23.58 5.51
C PHE A 16 -2.33 22.07 5.29
N LEU A 17 -2.40 21.58 4.03
CA LEU A 17 -2.98 20.26 3.73
C LEU A 17 -2.08 19.29 2.94
N GLY A 18 -0.94 19.73 2.42
CA GLY A 18 -0.05 18.87 1.63
C GLY A 18 -0.61 18.49 0.26
N LYS A 19 0.29 18.15 -0.68
CA LYS A 19 -0.07 17.86 -2.08
C LYS A 19 -1.06 16.70 -2.21
N LYS A 20 -0.90 15.61 -1.44
CA LYS A 20 -1.75 14.41 -1.56
C LYS A 20 -3.22 14.71 -1.19
N ALA A 21 -3.45 15.49 -0.14
CA ALA A 21 -4.81 15.83 0.29
C ALA A 21 -5.47 16.89 -0.62
N ILE A 22 -4.71 17.90 -1.07
CA ILE A 22 -5.15 18.86 -2.09
C ILE A 22 -5.62 18.11 -3.34
N ASN A 23 -4.80 17.17 -3.81
CA ASN A 23 -5.09 16.38 -5.00
C ASN A 23 -6.33 15.50 -4.85
N LEU A 24 -6.51 14.81 -3.72
CA LEU A 24 -7.75 14.09 -3.41
C LEU A 24 -8.98 15.00 -3.38
N SER A 25 -8.85 16.22 -2.84
CA SER A 25 -9.95 17.20 -2.85
C SER A 25 -10.33 17.63 -4.27
N LYS A 26 -9.34 17.86 -5.16
CA LYS A 26 -9.56 18.19 -6.57
C LYS A 26 -10.34 17.06 -7.26
N LEU A 27 -9.89 15.82 -7.14
CA LEU A 27 -10.59 14.66 -7.69
C LEU A 27 -12.02 14.55 -7.17
N LYS A 28 -12.25 14.74 -5.86
CA LYS A 28 -13.59 14.65 -5.26
C LYS A 28 -14.53 15.77 -5.76
N ARG A 29 -14.03 16.99 -5.95
CA ARG A 29 -14.81 18.13 -6.52
C ARG A 29 -15.15 17.95 -8.01
N LEU A 30 -14.45 17.08 -8.73
CA LEU A 30 -14.78 16.67 -10.11
C LEU A 30 -15.87 15.58 -10.16
N ASN A 31 -16.54 15.31 -9.04
CA ASN A 31 -17.51 14.20 -8.88
C ASN A 31 -16.94 12.81 -9.20
N LEU A 32 -15.61 12.65 -9.19
CA LEU A 32 -14.97 11.35 -9.36
C LEU A 32 -15.11 10.53 -8.08
N GLN A 33 -15.08 9.21 -8.24
CA GLN A 33 -15.28 8.25 -7.17
C GLN A 33 -14.06 8.16 -6.23
N VAL A 34 -13.89 9.18 -5.39
CA VAL A 34 -12.91 9.21 -4.30
C VAL A 34 -13.59 8.76 -3.00
N PRO A 35 -13.04 7.77 -2.26
CA PRO A 35 -13.56 7.36 -0.96
C PRO A 35 -13.63 8.55 0.01
N HIS A 36 -14.70 8.60 0.81
CA HIS A 36 -14.97 9.73 1.71
C HIS A 36 -13.85 9.88 2.74
N GLY A 37 -13.51 11.11 3.10
CA GLY A 37 -12.40 11.39 4.00
C GLY A 37 -12.29 12.85 4.40
N PHE A 38 -11.48 13.08 5.43
CA PHE A 38 -11.10 14.38 5.94
C PHE A 38 -9.59 14.45 6.20
N VAL A 39 -9.12 15.65 6.51
CA VAL A 39 -7.71 15.97 6.67
C VAL A 39 -7.51 16.72 7.97
N LEU A 40 -6.60 16.25 8.82
CA LEU A 40 -6.03 17.04 9.91
C LEU A 40 -4.95 17.94 9.32
N SER A 41 -5.11 19.25 9.48
CA SER A 41 -4.20 20.23 8.89
C SER A 41 -2.85 20.28 9.62
N THR A 42 -1.85 20.94 9.03
CA THR A 42 -0.58 21.22 9.72
C THR A 42 -0.74 21.99 11.03
N ASN A 43 -1.83 22.77 11.18
CA ASN A 43 -2.12 23.47 12.43
C ASN A 43 -2.63 22.51 13.52
N PHE A 44 -3.17 21.34 13.15
CA PHE A 44 -3.52 20.29 14.11
C PHE A 44 -2.25 19.74 14.76
N TYR A 45 -1.21 19.48 13.96
CA TYR A 45 0.09 19.06 14.46
C TYR A 45 0.73 20.12 15.39
N ASP A 46 0.67 21.40 15.01
CA ASP A 46 1.16 22.50 15.85
C ASP A 46 0.42 22.60 17.20
N GLU A 47 -0.92 22.53 17.18
CA GLU A 47 -1.74 22.59 18.40
C GLU A 47 -1.51 21.35 19.28
N PHE A 48 -1.36 20.15 18.69
CA PHE A 48 -1.01 18.93 19.40
C PHE A 48 0.32 19.07 20.14
N LEU A 49 1.42 19.41 19.45
CA LEU A 49 2.74 19.60 20.07
C LEU A 49 2.74 20.68 21.15
N LYS A 50 1.92 21.70 21.00
CA LYS A 50 1.77 22.78 21.98
C LYS A 50 1.03 22.30 23.22
N GLU A 51 -0.11 21.63 23.06
CA GLU A 51 -0.92 21.12 24.18
C GLU A 51 -0.24 19.94 24.91
N SER A 52 0.67 19.20 24.25
CA SER A 52 1.51 18.17 24.86
C SER A 52 2.88 18.65 25.38
N ASN A 53 3.19 19.95 25.29
CA ASN A 53 4.46 20.58 25.67
C ASN A 53 5.73 20.12 24.89
N LEU A 54 5.58 19.37 23.80
CA LEU A 54 6.70 18.82 23.01
C LEU A 54 7.38 19.81 22.05
N LEU A 55 6.93 21.08 22.01
CA LEU A 55 7.57 22.11 21.19
C LEU A 55 9.03 22.39 21.57
N GLY A 56 9.40 22.23 22.85
CA GLY A 56 10.76 22.40 23.35
C GLY A 56 11.71 21.32 22.79
N GLU A 57 11.39 20.05 23.01
CA GLU A 57 12.14 18.90 22.50
C GLU A 57 12.34 18.97 20.97
N LEU A 58 11.29 19.31 20.22
CA LEU A 58 11.39 19.47 18.76
C LEU A 58 12.30 20.64 18.35
N ALA A 59 12.37 21.71 19.14
CA ALA A 59 13.26 22.84 18.87
C ALA A 59 14.72 22.51 19.21
N GLU A 60 14.99 21.79 20.31
CA GLU A 60 16.33 21.28 20.64
C GLU A 60 16.87 20.40 19.51
N ILE A 61 16.08 19.43 19.06
CA ILE A 61 16.47 18.48 18.00
C ILE A 61 16.75 19.18 16.66
N LYS A 62 15.96 20.19 16.28
CA LYS A 62 16.20 20.99 15.06
C LYS A 62 17.48 21.85 15.12
N ASN A 63 17.91 22.22 16.33
CA ASN A 63 19.10 23.03 16.57
C ASN A 63 20.35 22.18 16.89
N PHE A 64 20.20 20.86 17.01
CA PHE A 64 21.29 19.94 17.35
C PHE A 64 22.43 19.99 16.33
N ASN A 65 23.66 19.82 16.81
CA ASN A 65 24.85 19.80 15.94
C ASN A 65 24.94 18.45 15.21
N LEU A 66 25.06 18.49 13.88
CA LEU A 66 25.01 17.31 13.01
C LEU A 66 26.28 16.43 13.11
N GLU A 67 27.33 16.90 13.77
CA GLU A 67 28.59 16.17 13.97
C GLU A 67 28.45 14.91 14.86
N ASN A 68 27.32 14.72 15.55
CA ASN A 68 27.05 13.49 16.31
C ASN A 68 25.71 12.86 15.89
N GLU A 69 25.78 12.02 14.85
CA GLU A 69 24.62 11.36 14.26
C GLU A 69 23.91 10.35 15.19
N GLU A 70 24.65 9.71 16.10
CA GLU A 70 24.11 8.75 17.07
C GLU A 70 23.23 9.45 18.09
N LYS A 71 23.74 10.48 18.76
CA LYS A 71 22.95 11.29 19.72
C LYS A 71 21.77 11.99 19.06
N LEU A 72 21.90 12.41 17.79
CA LEU A 72 20.77 12.94 17.04
C LEU A 72 19.69 11.86 16.85
N GLN A 73 20.07 10.63 16.53
CA GLN A 73 19.12 9.52 16.37
C GLN A 73 18.48 9.12 17.70
N GLU A 74 19.24 9.06 18.80
CA GLU A 74 18.70 8.82 20.15
C GLU A 74 17.62 9.86 20.51
N ARG A 75 17.93 11.15 20.31
CA ARG A 75 16.98 12.24 20.59
C ARG A 75 15.75 12.20 19.69
N ILE A 76 15.90 11.81 18.43
CA ILE A 76 14.78 11.57 17.52
C ILE A 76 13.88 10.46 18.04
N THR A 77 14.45 9.31 18.44
CA THR A 77 13.71 8.18 19.00
C THR A 77 12.96 8.59 20.28
N GLN A 78 13.61 9.32 21.19
CA GLN A 78 12.99 9.86 22.40
C GLN A 78 11.78 10.74 22.08
N LEU A 79 11.90 11.70 21.15
CA LEU A 79 10.74 12.53 20.78
C LEU A 79 9.63 11.74 20.06
N GLN A 80 9.97 10.67 19.32
CA GLN A 80 8.98 9.76 18.75
C GLN A 80 8.19 9.04 19.84
N GLU A 81 8.86 8.56 20.88
CA GLU A 81 8.26 7.96 22.09
C GLU A 81 7.40 9.00 22.83
N SER A 82 7.93 10.20 23.14
CA SER A 82 7.19 11.32 23.73
C SER A 82 5.90 11.64 22.95
N ILE A 83 5.94 11.64 21.61
CA ILE A 83 4.75 11.87 20.78
C ILE A 83 3.73 10.73 20.92
N MET A 84 4.16 9.47 20.98
CA MET A 84 3.27 8.31 21.12
C MET A 84 2.63 8.22 22.50
N ASP A 85 3.38 8.55 23.56
CA ASP A 85 2.94 8.44 24.95
C ASP A 85 2.19 9.69 25.45
N SER A 86 2.38 10.84 24.79
CA SER A 86 1.70 12.09 25.19
C SER A 86 0.17 11.99 25.15
N GLU A 87 -0.49 12.51 26.19
CA GLU A 87 -1.94 12.57 26.20
C GLU A 87 -2.45 13.72 25.30
N MET A 88 -3.03 13.36 24.16
CA MET A 88 -3.77 14.32 23.34
C MET A 88 -4.96 14.92 24.11
N SER A 89 -5.17 16.23 24.05
CA SER A 89 -6.22 16.91 24.81
C SER A 89 -7.64 16.44 24.44
N PHE A 90 -8.58 16.57 25.37
CA PHE A 90 -10.01 16.29 25.16
C PHE A 90 -10.59 17.04 23.95
N LYS A 91 -10.18 18.30 23.76
CA LYS A 91 -10.57 19.16 22.63
C LYS A 91 -10.14 18.55 21.28
N LEU A 92 -8.87 18.15 21.15
CA LEU A 92 -8.34 17.57 19.92
C LEU A 92 -8.88 16.15 19.67
N LYS A 93 -8.93 15.30 20.71
CA LYS A 93 -9.55 13.96 20.67
C LYS A 93 -10.99 14.05 20.15
N ASN A 94 -11.83 14.91 20.72
CA ASN A 94 -13.24 15.02 20.32
C ASN A 94 -13.42 15.47 18.87
N GLN A 95 -12.62 16.41 18.37
CA GLN A 95 -12.71 16.83 16.96
C GLN A 95 -12.39 15.69 16.00
N ILE A 96 -11.37 14.88 16.31
CA ILE A 96 -11.05 13.66 15.53
C ILE A 96 -12.21 12.68 15.60
N LEU A 97 -12.71 12.37 16.81
CA LEU A 97 -13.75 11.35 17.00
C LEU A 97 -15.09 11.76 16.38
N GLU A 98 -15.45 13.04 16.42
CA GLU A 98 -16.64 13.57 15.74
C GLU A 98 -16.53 13.37 14.22
N ALA A 99 -15.41 13.81 13.62
CA ALA A 99 -15.17 13.65 12.19
C ALA A 99 -15.08 12.17 11.76
N TYR A 100 -14.40 11.33 12.55
CA TYR A 100 -14.27 9.89 12.34
C TYR A 100 -15.62 9.19 12.37
N ASN A 101 -16.45 9.41 13.40
CA ASN A 101 -17.77 8.80 13.49
C ASN A 101 -18.76 9.34 12.44
N ASN A 102 -18.53 10.55 11.91
CA ASN A 102 -19.28 11.10 10.79
C ASN A 102 -18.93 10.47 9.42
N LEU A 103 -17.81 9.76 9.25
CA LEU A 103 -17.41 9.16 7.94
C LEU A 103 -18.43 8.17 7.38
N ASN A 104 -19.18 7.48 8.25
CA ASN A 104 -20.22 6.54 7.85
C ASN A 104 -21.59 7.19 7.67
N VAL A 105 -21.75 8.49 7.93
CA VAL A 105 -22.99 9.23 7.71
C VAL A 105 -22.96 9.86 6.31
N ASN A 106 -24.05 9.77 5.56
CA ASN A 106 -24.15 10.51 4.29
C ASN A 106 -24.21 12.01 4.62
N ILE A 107 -23.34 12.82 4.02
CA ILE A 107 -23.22 14.25 4.28
C ILE A 107 -24.53 15.01 3.99
N ASP A 108 -25.34 14.54 3.05
CA ASP A 108 -26.62 15.16 2.71
C ASP A 108 -27.68 14.86 3.77
N VAL A 109 -27.65 13.65 4.35
CA VAL A 109 -28.46 13.30 5.53
C VAL A 109 -27.98 14.09 6.75
N TYR A 110 -26.66 14.27 6.92
CA TYR A 110 -26.10 15.07 8.01
C TYR A 110 -26.52 16.54 7.96
N LYS A 111 -26.58 17.15 6.77
CA LYS A 111 -27.00 18.54 6.58
C LYS A 111 -28.50 18.78 6.80
N LEU A 112 -29.33 17.73 6.71
CA LEU A 112 -30.79 17.81 6.81
C LEU A 112 -31.35 17.27 8.14
N ALA A 113 -30.60 16.44 8.86
CA ALA A 113 -31.04 15.81 10.10
C ALA A 113 -30.72 16.65 11.34
N ASN A 114 -31.61 16.60 12.34
CA ASN A 114 -31.33 17.16 13.66
C ASN A 114 -30.37 16.26 14.47
N ILE A 115 -29.74 16.83 15.51
CA ILE A 115 -28.73 16.14 16.34
C ILE A 115 -29.23 14.78 16.89
N PRO A 116 -30.46 14.63 17.42
CA PRO A 116 -30.97 13.33 17.85
C PRO A 116 -31.00 12.28 16.74
N THR A 117 -31.47 12.64 15.54
CA THR A 117 -31.51 11.74 14.38
C THR A 117 -30.10 11.33 13.94
N ILE A 118 -29.15 12.26 13.91
CA ILE A 118 -27.74 11.98 13.59
C ILE A 118 -27.14 11.00 14.61
N ASN A 119 -27.40 11.19 15.90
CA ASN A 119 -26.89 10.32 16.95
C ASN A 119 -27.50 8.90 16.88
N MET A 120 -28.79 8.78 16.55
CA MET A 120 -29.43 7.48 16.32
C MET A 120 -28.83 6.74 15.10
N ILE A 121 -28.59 7.47 13.99
CA ILE A 121 -27.94 6.91 12.79
C ILE A 121 -26.51 6.44 13.09
N LYS A 122 -25.78 7.14 13.97
CA LYS A 122 -24.44 6.72 14.42
C LYS A 122 -24.48 5.48 15.30
N ALA A 123 -25.38 5.43 16.28
CA ALA A 123 -25.49 4.31 17.23
C ALA A 123 -25.81 2.97 16.54
N GLY A 124 -26.56 3.00 15.43
CA GLY A 124 -26.87 1.81 14.62
C GLY A 124 -25.86 1.47 13.52
N ARG A 125 -24.63 2.04 13.53
CA ARG A 125 -23.62 1.80 12.49
C ARG A 125 -22.27 1.41 13.08
N ASP A 126 -21.63 0.43 12.44
CA ASP A 126 -20.24 0.05 12.73
C ASP A 126 -19.27 1.25 12.63
N SER A 127 -18.25 1.24 13.50
CA SER A 127 -17.12 2.17 13.37
C SER A 127 -16.42 1.96 12.03
N PRO A 128 -16.14 3.04 11.25
CA PRO A 128 -15.57 2.94 9.92
C PRO A 128 -14.14 2.41 9.94
N SER A 129 -13.83 1.47 9.06
CA SER A 129 -12.44 1.14 8.73
C SER A 129 -11.86 2.25 7.84
N VAL A 130 -10.65 2.73 8.17
CA VAL A 130 -9.99 3.85 7.47
C VAL A 130 -8.54 3.55 7.13
N ALA A 131 -8.09 4.14 6.02
CA ALA A 131 -6.68 4.37 5.74
C ALA A 131 -6.26 5.73 6.32
N VAL A 132 -5.20 5.74 7.11
CA VAL A 132 -4.57 6.94 7.68
C VAL A 132 -3.26 7.17 6.95
N ARG A 133 -3.13 8.32 6.27
CA ARG A 133 -2.04 8.58 5.30
C ARG A 133 -1.47 9.98 5.51
N ILE A 134 -0.15 10.10 5.55
CA ILE A 134 0.52 11.40 5.65
C ILE A 134 0.43 12.16 4.31
N SER A 135 0.26 13.49 4.40
CA SER A 135 0.26 14.42 3.26
C SER A 135 1.23 15.58 3.53
N LEU A 136 2.12 15.84 2.58
CA LEU A 136 3.20 16.84 2.67
C LEU A 136 3.20 17.74 1.43
N ASN A 137 3.69 18.97 1.57
CA ASN A 137 3.90 19.89 0.44
C ASN A 137 5.21 19.64 -0.32
N ASN A 138 6.14 18.90 0.28
CA ASN A 138 7.46 18.59 -0.27
C ASN A 138 7.59 17.10 -0.64
N SER A 139 8.64 16.77 -1.38
CA SER A 139 8.94 15.43 -1.93
C SER A 139 10.12 14.74 -1.22
N TYR A 140 10.53 15.19 -0.03
CA TYR A 140 11.69 14.63 0.67
C TYR A 140 11.42 13.21 1.14
N ILE A 141 10.28 12.96 1.80
CA ILE A 141 9.84 11.58 2.05
C ILE A 141 9.18 11.03 0.79
N LYS A 142 9.86 10.11 0.09
CA LYS A 142 9.34 9.43 -1.11
C LYS A 142 8.09 8.60 -0.80
N ASN A 143 8.15 7.79 0.26
CA ASN A 143 7.10 6.86 0.68
C ASN A 143 6.79 7.08 2.18
N PRO A 144 6.00 8.11 2.53
CA PRO A 144 5.63 8.35 3.93
C PRO A 144 4.63 7.30 4.43
N SER A 145 4.68 7.00 5.73
CA SER A 145 3.89 5.94 6.36
C SER A 145 2.39 6.06 6.09
N ALA A 146 1.79 4.90 5.84
CA ALA A 146 0.36 4.72 5.68
C ALA A 146 -0.10 3.53 6.53
N PHE A 147 -1.19 3.71 7.27
CA PHE A 147 -1.78 2.68 8.11
C PHE A 147 -3.14 2.31 7.53
N LEU A 148 -3.35 1.01 7.28
CA LEU A 148 -4.56 0.49 6.63
C LEU A 148 -5.48 -0.18 7.66
N ASN A 149 -6.75 -0.32 7.29
CA ASN A 149 -7.77 -1.01 8.07
C ASN A 149 -7.95 -0.52 9.54
N VAL A 150 -7.56 0.72 9.84
CA VAL A 150 -7.65 1.29 11.20
C VAL A 150 -9.12 1.43 11.59
N ARG A 151 -9.52 0.84 12.72
CA ARG A 151 -10.90 0.84 13.21
C ARG A 151 -10.95 1.04 14.72
N GLY A 152 -11.87 1.88 15.20
CA GLY A 152 -12.13 2.15 16.61
C GLY A 152 -11.50 3.45 17.12
N ASN A 153 -12.15 4.06 18.11
CA ASN A 153 -11.84 5.40 18.61
C ASN A 153 -10.42 5.52 19.20
N GLN A 154 -9.92 4.52 19.92
CA GLN A 154 -8.55 4.55 20.46
C GLN A 154 -7.51 4.36 19.35
N ASN A 155 -7.77 3.44 18.41
CA ASN A 155 -6.86 3.11 17.31
C ASN A 155 -6.66 4.27 16.33
N ILE A 156 -7.69 5.09 16.07
CA ILE A 156 -7.53 6.27 15.21
C ILE A 156 -6.64 7.33 15.88
N ILE A 157 -6.79 7.58 17.18
CA ILE A 157 -5.94 8.52 17.94
C ILE A 157 -4.49 8.05 17.98
N SER A 158 -4.25 6.79 18.38
CA SER A 158 -2.88 6.24 18.45
C SER A 158 -2.22 6.18 17.07
N THR A 159 -2.98 5.91 16.00
CA THR A 159 -2.44 5.95 14.63
C THR A 159 -2.08 7.36 14.18
N ILE A 160 -2.85 8.39 14.57
CA ILE A 160 -2.51 9.79 14.31
C ILE A 160 -1.19 10.17 14.98
N GLN A 161 -0.97 9.73 16.22
CA GLN A 161 0.31 9.91 16.92
C GLN A 161 1.45 9.14 16.26
N LYS A 162 1.23 7.89 15.82
CA LYS A 162 2.20 7.13 15.01
C LYS A 162 2.57 7.84 13.70
N CYS A 163 1.61 8.44 13.00
CA CYS A 163 1.87 9.28 11.83
C CYS A 163 2.76 10.50 12.19
N PHE A 164 2.45 11.20 13.28
CA PHE A 164 3.25 12.33 13.77
C PHE A 164 4.68 11.91 14.16
N ALA A 165 4.86 10.81 14.88
CA ALA A 165 6.18 10.28 15.22
C ALA A 165 6.96 9.86 13.96
N SER A 166 6.34 9.14 13.03
CA SER A 166 6.99 8.63 11.82
C SER A 166 7.51 9.69 10.85
N ILE A 167 7.11 10.96 11.00
CA ILE A 167 7.68 12.07 10.22
C ILE A 167 9.08 12.48 10.71
N LEU A 168 9.41 12.18 11.96
CA LEU A 168 10.68 12.58 12.58
C LEU A 168 11.77 11.61 12.16
N THR A 169 12.38 11.87 11.00
CA THR A 169 13.55 11.12 10.53
C THR A 169 14.78 12.01 10.55
N ARG A 170 15.97 11.38 10.68
CA ARG A 170 17.27 12.07 10.60
C ARG A 170 17.36 12.92 9.33
N GLU A 171 16.95 12.39 8.18
CA GLU A 171 16.95 13.10 6.90
C GLU A 171 16.16 14.43 6.94
N LEU A 172 14.95 14.43 7.51
CA LEU A 172 14.12 15.64 7.56
C LEU A 172 14.66 16.68 8.55
N ILE A 173 15.21 16.21 9.67
CA ILE A 173 15.72 17.06 10.75
C ILE A 173 17.07 17.69 10.37
N SER A 174 18.00 16.90 9.81
CA SER A 174 19.29 17.41 9.31
C SER A 174 19.14 18.45 8.19
N ASN A 175 18.08 18.35 7.38
CA ASN A 175 17.72 19.36 6.40
C ASN A 175 17.23 20.70 7.00
N LYS A 176 17.02 20.79 8.32
CA LYS A 176 16.48 21.94 9.08
C LYS A 176 15.16 22.51 8.53
N LYS A 177 14.41 21.73 7.76
CA LYS A 177 13.16 22.19 7.13
C LYS A 177 12.00 22.06 8.11
N ASN A 178 11.17 23.09 8.19
CA ASN A 178 9.99 23.10 9.06
C ASN A 178 8.85 22.29 8.44
N ILE A 179 9.06 20.98 8.34
CA ILE A 179 8.10 20.04 7.74
C ILE A 179 7.04 19.71 8.77
N LYS A 180 5.83 20.20 8.51
CA LYS A 180 4.64 19.89 9.30
C LYS A 180 3.81 18.86 8.53
N PRO A 181 3.54 17.68 9.10
CA PRO A 181 2.61 16.74 8.48
C PRO A 181 1.18 17.29 8.54
N SER A 182 0.42 16.96 7.50
CA SER A 182 -1.04 16.87 7.58
C SER A 182 -1.41 15.41 7.40
N ILE A 183 -2.53 14.98 8.00
CA ILE A 183 -2.94 13.57 8.00
C ILE A 183 -4.29 13.44 7.31
N ILE A 184 -4.34 12.62 6.27
CA ILE A 184 -5.56 12.19 5.60
C ILE A 184 -6.14 11.00 6.37
N ILE A 185 -7.43 11.09 6.73
CA ILE A 185 -8.23 9.96 7.22
C ILE A 185 -9.29 9.70 6.16
N GLN A 186 -9.19 8.57 5.48
CA GLN A 186 -10.03 8.21 4.34
C GLN A 186 -10.66 6.84 4.58
N LYS A 187 -11.95 6.65 4.25
CA LYS A 187 -12.59 5.33 4.31
C LYS A 187 -11.79 4.31 3.53
N MET A 188 -11.53 3.17 4.16
CA MET A 188 -10.87 2.05 3.53
C MET A 188 -11.77 1.48 2.42
N VAL A 189 -11.15 1.12 1.31
CA VAL A 189 -11.74 0.30 0.24
C VAL A 189 -11.15 -1.10 0.42
N ASN A 190 -11.95 -2.16 0.23
CA ASN A 190 -11.46 -3.54 0.23
C ASN A 190 -11.34 -4.05 -1.22
N PRO A 191 -10.25 -3.72 -1.95
CA PRO A 191 -10.14 -4.04 -3.36
C PRO A 191 -10.07 -5.54 -3.64
N GLN A 192 -10.80 -6.00 -4.66
CA GLN A 192 -10.43 -7.23 -5.35
C GLN A 192 -9.18 -7.00 -6.22
N ILE A 193 -9.10 -5.83 -6.87
CA ILE A 193 -8.00 -5.42 -7.75
C ILE A 193 -7.57 -4.02 -7.35
N SER A 194 -6.27 -3.72 -7.38
CA SER A 194 -5.78 -2.34 -7.26
C SER A 194 -4.52 -2.13 -8.10
N GLY A 195 -4.12 -0.87 -8.28
CA GLY A 195 -2.99 -0.58 -9.15
C GLY A 195 -2.75 0.88 -9.40
N THR A 196 -1.94 1.16 -10.41
CA THR A 196 -1.71 2.53 -10.89
C THR A 196 -2.08 2.70 -12.35
N SER A 197 -2.56 3.89 -12.70
CA SER A 197 -2.70 4.34 -14.10
C SER A 197 -1.89 5.61 -14.27
N LYS A 198 -0.84 5.52 -15.09
CA LYS A 198 0.10 6.61 -15.38
C LYS A 198 -0.08 7.07 -16.83
N THR A 199 -0.16 8.37 -17.06
CA THR A 199 -0.01 8.92 -18.42
C THR A 199 1.46 9.18 -18.76
N THR A 200 1.78 9.06 -20.04
CA THR A 200 3.04 9.53 -20.65
C THR A 200 2.69 10.47 -21.81
N ASN A 201 3.68 11.09 -22.47
CA ASN A 201 3.44 11.89 -23.68
C ASN A 201 2.52 11.21 -24.74
N SER A 202 2.65 9.90 -24.98
CA SER A 202 1.91 9.17 -26.03
C SER A 202 1.01 8.03 -25.56
N SER A 203 1.18 7.54 -24.33
CA SER A 203 0.52 6.33 -23.83
C SER A 203 -0.07 6.48 -22.44
N ILE A 204 -0.91 5.50 -22.07
CA ILE A 204 -1.41 5.29 -20.71
C ILE A 204 -0.94 3.93 -20.25
N ILE A 205 -0.10 3.91 -19.22
CA ILE A 205 0.45 2.71 -18.60
C ILE A 205 -0.44 2.32 -17.42
N ILE A 206 -1.04 1.14 -17.47
CA ILE A 206 -1.83 0.59 -16.37
C ILE A 206 -1.07 -0.58 -15.74
N LYS A 207 -0.92 -0.54 -14.42
CA LYS A 207 -0.41 -1.62 -13.59
C LYS A 207 -1.53 -2.15 -12.70
N SER A 208 -1.61 -3.47 -12.51
CA SER A 208 -2.69 -4.11 -11.74
C SER A 208 -2.20 -5.29 -10.91
N ILE A 209 -2.67 -5.40 -9.66
CA ILE A 209 -2.53 -6.58 -8.79
C ILE A 209 -3.87 -6.95 -8.16
N LEU A 210 -3.97 -8.19 -7.69
CA LEU A 210 -5.02 -8.62 -6.79
C LEU A 210 -4.79 -8.05 -5.38
N GLY A 211 -5.86 -7.67 -4.70
CA GLY A 211 -5.82 -7.10 -3.34
C GLY A 211 -5.35 -5.65 -3.27
N SER A 212 -4.77 -5.28 -2.14
CA SER A 212 -4.33 -3.91 -1.79
C SER A 212 -3.05 -3.47 -2.52
N ILE A 213 -2.90 -2.17 -2.77
CA ILE A 213 -1.90 -1.60 -3.70
C ILE A 213 -0.48 -1.55 -3.14
N GLU A 214 -0.34 -1.62 -1.81
CA GLU A 214 0.92 -1.41 -1.09
C GLU A 214 2.10 -2.28 -1.58
N PRO A 215 1.94 -3.56 -1.98
CA PRO A 215 3.03 -4.37 -2.55
C PRO A 215 3.63 -3.81 -3.85
N ILE A 216 2.88 -3.04 -4.66
CA ILE A 216 3.44 -2.31 -5.82
C ILE A 216 4.38 -1.20 -5.33
N LYS A 217 4.00 -0.47 -4.28
CA LYS A 217 4.77 0.68 -3.77
C LYS A 217 6.10 0.27 -3.15
N THR A 218 6.18 -0.96 -2.66
CA THR A 218 7.38 -1.57 -2.07
C THR A 218 8.12 -2.50 -3.04
N ASN A 219 7.67 -2.62 -4.31
CA ASN A 219 8.21 -3.55 -5.32
C ASN A 219 8.27 -5.02 -4.86
N ILE A 220 7.32 -5.47 -4.02
CA ILE A 220 7.27 -6.85 -3.52
C ILE A 220 6.55 -7.78 -4.51
N ILE A 221 5.58 -7.26 -5.27
CA ILE A 221 4.82 -8.00 -6.27
C ILE A 221 5.05 -7.35 -7.64
N GLU A 222 5.36 -8.15 -8.66
CA GLU A 222 5.36 -7.68 -10.04
C GLU A 222 3.91 -7.60 -10.56
N PRO A 223 3.39 -6.40 -10.88
CA PRO A 223 2.01 -6.25 -11.34
C PRO A 223 1.83 -6.74 -12.79
N ASP A 224 0.60 -7.08 -13.18
CA ASP A 224 0.25 -7.05 -14.60
C ASP A 224 0.52 -5.66 -15.16
N PHE A 225 0.97 -5.57 -16.41
CA PHE A 225 1.32 -4.33 -17.10
C PHE A 225 0.60 -4.24 -18.45
N PHE A 226 0.05 -3.08 -18.74
CA PHE A 226 -0.60 -2.75 -20.01
C PHE A 226 -0.16 -1.37 -20.48
N SER A 227 0.11 -1.22 -21.77
CA SER A 227 0.35 0.07 -22.41
C SER A 227 -0.74 0.33 -23.43
N LEU A 228 -1.46 1.44 -23.30
CA LEU A 228 -2.54 1.84 -24.19
C LEU A 228 -2.16 3.11 -24.96
N GLU A 229 -2.49 3.18 -26.23
CA GLU A 229 -2.36 4.40 -27.04
C GLU A 229 -3.35 5.46 -26.54
N LYS A 230 -2.91 6.71 -26.32
CA LYS A 230 -3.83 7.77 -25.84
C LYS A 230 -5.00 8.01 -26.80
N GLU A 231 -4.71 8.27 -28.07
CA GLU A 231 -5.74 8.70 -29.03
C GLU A 231 -6.85 7.66 -29.22
N THR A 232 -6.49 6.39 -29.40
CA THR A 232 -7.47 5.33 -29.71
C THR A 232 -7.85 4.45 -28.53
N HIS A 233 -7.13 4.53 -27.41
CA HIS A 233 -7.25 3.63 -26.26
C HIS A 233 -7.04 2.14 -26.59
N LYS A 234 -6.38 1.82 -27.73
CA LYS A 234 -5.98 0.46 -28.07
C LYS A 234 -4.84 0.00 -27.16
N ILE A 235 -4.92 -1.25 -26.70
CA ILE A 235 -3.83 -1.92 -25.98
C ILE A 235 -2.72 -2.23 -26.97
N ILE A 236 -1.56 -1.60 -26.80
CA ILE A 236 -0.34 -1.78 -27.60
C ILE A 236 0.50 -2.94 -27.05
N ASP A 237 0.60 -3.02 -25.72
CA ASP A 237 1.43 -4.01 -25.01
C ASP A 237 0.69 -4.57 -23.78
N ARG A 238 0.96 -5.84 -23.47
CA ARG A 238 0.33 -6.63 -22.40
C ARG A 238 1.32 -7.63 -21.81
N LYS A 239 1.61 -7.50 -20.53
CA LYS A 239 2.28 -8.52 -19.71
C LYS A 239 1.38 -8.91 -18.54
N VAL A 240 0.95 -10.17 -18.50
CA VAL A 240 0.22 -10.75 -17.36
C VAL A 240 1.23 -11.54 -16.52
N ASN A 241 1.31 -11.24 -15.23
CA ASN A 241 2.27 -11.85 -14.31
C ASN A 241 1.56 -12.85 -13.38
N THR A 242 2.28 -13.83 -12.85
CA THR A 242 1.72 -14.74 -11.83
C THR A 242 1.76 -14.05 -10.47
N GLN A 243 0.68 -14.13 -9.69
CA GLN A 243 0.58 -13.52 -8.36
C GLN A 243 0.04 -14.53 -7.35
N ASP A 244 0.95 -15.25 -6.71
CA ASP A 244 0.61 -16.32 -5.76
C ASP A 244 0.31 -15.81 -4.33
N GLU A 245 0.39 -14.50 -4.10
CA GLU A 245 0.11 -13.88 -2.80
C GLU A 245 -0.62 -12.53 -2.94
N ILE A 246 -1.57 -12.27 -2.06
CA ILE A 246 -2.31 -11.01 -1.95
C ILE A 246 -2.16 -10.40 -0.56
N LEU A 247 -2.15 -9.07 -0.50
CA LEU A 247 -2.39 -8.31 0.73
C LEU A 247 -3.86 -7.92 0.74
N THR A 248 -4.64 -8.41 1.69
CA THR A 248 -6.09 -8.17 1.74
C THR A 248 -6.57 -7.97 3.17
N LYS A 249 -7.81 -7.51 3.34
CA LYS A 249 -8.44 -7.47 4.66
C LYS A 249 -8.85 -8.88 5.09
N ASP A 250 -8.65 -9.23 6.36
CA ASP A 250 -9.30 -10.41 6.93
C ASP A 250 -10.72 -10.09 7.38
N ASP A 251 -11.66 -10.99 7.06
CA ASP A 251 -13.08 -10.79 7.39
C ASP A 251 -13.39 -11.05 8.87
N ASN A 252 -12.57 -11.85 9.57
CA ASN A 252 -12.77 -12.17 10.98
C ASN A 252 -12.12 -11.12 11.90
N THR A 253 -10.82 -10.82 11.69
CA THR A 253 -10.10 -9.85 12.54
C THR A 253 -10.33 -8.41 12.10
N GLY A 254 -10.65 -8.20 10.82
CA GLY A 254 -10.74 -6.87 10.22
C GLY A 254 -9.40 -6.25 9.83
N GLU A 255 -8.28 -6.92 10.12
CA GLU A 255 -6.91 -6.42 9.92
C GLU A 255 -6.42 -6.66 8.48
N THR A 256 -5.22 -6.16 8.17
CA THR A 256 -4.58 -6.42 6.86
C THR A 256 -3.68 -7.63 6.96
N VAL A 257 -3.92 -8.66 6.15
CA VAL A 257 -3.20 -9.94 6.18
C VAL A 257 -2.70 -10.33 4.80
N LYS A 258 -1.64 -11.14 4.77
CA LYS A 258 -1.13 -11.80 3.57
C LYS A 258 -1.88 -13.13 3.39
N LYS A 259 -2.43 -13.39 2.20
CA LYS A 259 -3.08 -14.67 1.85
C LYS A 259 -2.51 -15.18 0.54
N SER A 260 -2.28 -16.49 0.43
CA SER A 260 -1.85 -17.11 -0.82
C SER A 260 -3.01 -17.26 -1.80
N VAL A 261 -2.74 -17.19 -3.10
CA VAL A 261 -3.70 -17.38 -4.19
C VAL A 261 -3.25 -18.55 -5.05
N TYR A 262 -3.93 -19.69 -4.90
CA TYR A 262 -3.61 -20.93 -5.62
C TYR A 262 -4.60 -21.27 -6.75
N ASP A 263 -5.63 -20.44 -6.93
CA ASP A 263 -6.63 -20.65 -7.97
C ASP A 263 -6.22 -20.02 -9.32
N LYS A 264 -7.11 -20.10 -10.32
CA LYS A 264 -6.87 -19.56 -11.66
C LYS A 264 -6.59 -18.05 -11.68
N SER A 265 -7.01 -17.29 -10.67
CA SER A 265 -6.85 -15.82 -10.63
C SER A 265 -5.40 -15.39 -10.48
N SER A 266 -4.55 -16.17 -9.79
CA SER A 266 -3.09 -15.89 -9.68
C SER A 266 -2.44 -15.68 -11.06
N ARG A 267 -2.80 -16.54 -12.02
CA ARG A 267 -2.26 -16.56 -13.40
C ARG A 267 -3.12 -15.83 -14.42
N SER A 268 -4.29 -15.33 -14.02
CA SER A 268 -5.20 -14.60 -14.91
C SER A 268 -4.84 -13.12 -14.97
N GLN A 269 -5.29 -12.46 -16.03
CA GLN A 269 -5.31 -11.01 -16.12
C GLN A 269 -6.20 -10.42 -15.02
N LYS A 270 -5.68 -9.45 -14.25
CA LYS A 270 -6.37 -8.92 -13.06
C LYS A 270 -7.48 -7.96 -13.44
N LEU A 271 -7.16 -6.94 -14.23
CA LEU A 271 -8.12 -5.95 -14.72
C LEU A 271 -8.55 -6.31 -16.15
N ASN A 272 -9.85 -6.53 -16.38
CA ASN A 272 -10.35 -6.86 -17.72
C ASN A 272 -10.24 -5.66 -18.69
N ASP A 273 -10.25 -5.94 -20.00
CA ASP A 273 -10.02 -4.93 -21.05
C ASP A 273 -11.08 -3.80 -21.04
N TYR A 274 -12.33 -4.07 -20.66
CA TYR A 274 -13.39 -3.05 -20.59
C TYR A 274 -13.13 -2.03 -19.46
N ASP A 275 -12.87 -2.53 -18.25
CA ASP A 275 -12.58 -1.68 -17.09
C ASP A 275 -11.24 -0.94 -17.26
N MET A 276 -10.25 -1.58 -17.90
CA MET A 276 -8.96 -0.98 -18.26
C MET A 276 -9.11 0.20 -19.22
N ILE A 277 -9.90 0.05 -20.30
CA ILE A 277 -10.18 1.14 -21.25
C ILE A 277 -10.94 2.28 -20.56
N ASN A 278 -11.89 1.98 -19.67
CA ASN A 278 -12.62 3.00 -18.90
C ASN A 278 -11.73 3.74 -17.89
N LEU A 279 -10.80 3.03 -17.24
CA LEU A 279 -9.78 3.61 -16.37
C LEU A 279 -8.83 4.51 -17.17
N ALA A 280 -8.38 4.09 -18.35
CA ALA A 280 -7.53 4.89 -19.23
C ALA A 280 -8.22 6.20 -19.64
N LYS A 281 -9.47 6.14 -20.15
CA LYS A 281 -10.29 7.32 -20.47
C LYS A 281 -10.50 8.26 -19.28
N THR A 282 -10.64 7.70 -18.08
CA THR A 282 -10.76 8.47 -16.84
C THR A 282 -9.45 9.16 -16.49
N THR A 283 -8.32 8.47 -16.69
CA THR A 283 -6.97 8.99 -16.42
C THR A 283 -6.61 10.13 -17.37
N GLU A 284 -6.86 9.99 -18.67
CA GLU A 284 -6.65 11.07 -19.67
C GLU A 284 -7.47 12.34 -19.35
N LYS A 285 -8.74 12.18 -18.97
CA LYS A 285 -9.59 13.30 -18.53
C LYS A 285 -9.03 14.02 -17.31
N ILE A 286 -8.43 13.28 -16.38
CA ILE A 286 -7.82 13.86 -15.19
C ILE A 286 -6.48 14.54 -15.55
N GLU A 287 -5.67 13.95 -16.42
CA GLU A 287 -4.44 14.55 -16.95
C GLU A 287 -4.72 15.93 -17.56
N SER A 288 -5.76 16.01 -18.39
CA SER A 288 -6.22 17.24 -19.04
C SER A 288 -6.52 18.37 -18.04
N ILE A 289 -7.01 18.03 -16.84
CA ILE A 289 -7.34 18.98 -15.76
C ILE A 289 -6.12 19.35 -14.92
N PHE A 290 -5.11 18.48 -14.84
CA PHE A 290 -3.85 18.73 -14.13
C PHE A 290 -2.75 19.31 -15.04
N SER A 291 -2.98 19.40 -16.36
CA SER A 291 -2.10 19.99 -17.38
C SER A 291 -0.64 19.51 -17.31
N SER A 292 -0.45 18.22 -16.99
CA SER A 292 0.85 17.56 -16.78
C SER A 292 0.67 16.05 -16.77
N GLU A 293 1.72 15.27 -17.05
CA GLU A 293 1.68 13.81 -16.82
C GLU A 293 1.27 13.51 -15.37
N ILE A 294 0.48 12.45 -15.18
CA ILE A 294 -0.02 12.04 -13.86
C ILE A 294 0.15 10.55 -13.65
N GLU A 295 0.16 10.13 -12.39
CA GLU A 295 -0.08 8.74 -12.00
C GLU A 295 -1.11 8.69 -10.87
N ILE A 296 -2.17 7.92 -11.11
CA ILE A 296 -3.32 7.72 -10.23
C ILE A 296 -3.16 6.38 -9.51
N GLU A 297 -3.37 6.36 -8.19
CA GLU A 297 -3.61 5.12 -7.42
C GLU A 297 -5.10 4.78 -7.51
N TYR A 298 -5.46 3.57 -7.95
CA TYR A 298 -6.86 3.11 -8.03
C TYR A 298 -7.10 1.78 -7.30
N ALA A 299 -8.36 1.52 -6.97
CA ALA A 299 -8.85 0.26 -6.40
C ALA A 299 -10.23 -0.08 -7.00
N VAL A 300 -10.46 -1.35 -7.29
CA VAL A 300 -11.76 -1.88 -7.73
C VAL A 300 -12.35 -2.70 -6.59
N GLU A 301 -13.50 -2.27 -6.09
CA GLU A 301 -14.30 -2.97 -5.08
C GLU A 301 -15.72 -3.13 -5.62
N SER A 302 -16.15 -4.39 -5.78
CA SER A 302 -17.50 -4.76 -6.26
C SER A 302 -17.85 -4.07 -7.59
N SER A 303 -16.95 -4.21 -8.58
CA SER A 303 -17.04 -3.59 -9.92
C SER A 303 -17.12 -2.05 -9.93
N LYS A 304 -16.73 -1.38 -8.83
CA LYS A 304 -16.63 0.08 -8.76
C LYS A 304 -15.17 0.51 -8.60
N THR A 305 -14.72 1.39 -9.47
CA THR A 305 -13.36 1.94 -9.44
C THR A 305 -13.30 3.18 -8.56
N TYR A 306 -12.51 3.10 -7.50
CA TYR A 306 -12.22 4.18 -6.57
C TYR A 306 -10.82 4.77 -6.82
N LEU A 307 -10.71 6.10 -6.77
CA LEU A 307 -9.43 6.81 -6.88
C LEU A 307 -8.87 7.06 -5.47
N LEU A 308 -7.71 6.46 -5.18
CA LEU A 308 -7.05 6.48 -3.86
C LEU A 308 -5.98 7.56 -3.72
N GLY A 309 -5.59 8.20 -4.83
CA GLY A 309 -4.60 9.27 -4.86
C GLY A 309 -4.17 9.61 -6.29
N ILE A 310 -3.49 10.75 -6.45
CA ILE A 310 -2.86 11.16 -7.71
C ILE A 310 -1.59 11.96 -7.40
N LYS A 311 -0.53 11.70 -8.16
CA LYS A 311 0.71 12.50 -8.20
C LYS A 311 0.93 13.01 -9.63
N GLN A 312 1.42 14.24 -9.76
CA GLN A 312 1.92 14.74 -11.03
C GLN A 312 3.32 14.16 -11.26
N VAL A 313 3.56 13.62 -12.44
CA VAL A 313 4.85 13.09 -12.86
C VAL A 313 5.60 14.22 -13.56
N GLN A 314 6.16 15.14 -12.76
CA GLN A 314 7.15 16.06 -13.30
C GLN A 314 8.41 15.25 -13.65
N GLU A 315 8.83 15.25 -14.92
CA GLU A 315 10.19 14.88 -15.26
C GLU A 315 11.15 15.72 -14.41
N SER A 316 12.06 15.06 -13.69
CA SER A 316 13.10 15.72 -12.94
C SER A 316 14.19 16.25 -13.89
N LYS A 317 13.87 17.35 -14.59
CA LYS A 317 14.81 18.23 -15.29
C LYS A 317 14.58 19.67 -14.84
N ILE A 318 15.62 20.48 -14.94
CA ILE A 318 15.79 21.85 -14.41
C ILE A 318 16.41 21.89 -12.99
N PHE A 319 17.63 21.37 -12.91
CA PHE A 319 18.76 22.20 -12.48
C PHE A 319 19.90 22.00 -13.49
N GLU A 320 19.79 22.65 -14.66
CA GLU A 320 20.96 22.91 -15.50
C GLU A 320 21.83 23.96 -14.82
N THR A 321 22.65 23.55 -13.85
CA THR A 321 23.82 24.34 -13.47
C THR A 321 24.82 24.27 -14.62
N LYS A 322 24.77 25.26 -15.50
CA LYS A 322 25.79 25.53 -16.52
C LYS A 322 27.18 25.37 -15.91
N GLN A 323 27.98 24.45 -16.45
CA GLN A 323 29.43 24.51 -16.33
C GLN A 323 30.03 24.95 -17.68
N PRO A 324 31.11 25.74 -17.66
CA PRO A 324 31.60 26.45 -18.84
C PRO A 324 32.21 25.51 -19.88
N LYS A 325 32.08 25.87 -21.16
CA LYS A 325 32.79 25.18 -22.25
C LYS A 325 34.30 25.36 -22.08
N MET A 326 35.03 24.25 -21.97
CA MET A 326 36.47 24.22 -22.26
C MET A 326 36.71 24.08 -23.78
N PRO A 327 37.88 24.54 -24.28
CA PRO A 327 38.09 24.75 -25.71
C PRO A 327 38.23 23.45 -26.50
N GLN A 328 37.88 23.51 -27.79
CA GLN A 328 38.14 22.45 -28.75
C GLN A 328 39.66 22.29 -28.95
N ILE A 329 40.14 21.04 -28.86
CA ILE A 329 41.48 20.68 -29.31
C ILE A 329 41.32 20.15 -30.73
N THR A 330 41.98 20.82 -31.67
CA THR A 330 42.05 20.40 -33.08
C THR A 330 42.96 19.19 -33.24
N GLU A 331 42.51 18.21 -34.03
CA GLU A 331 43.34 17.09 -34.46
C GLU A 331 44.55 17.60 -35.27
N LYS A 332 45.71 17.01 -34.99
CA LYS A 332 46.82 16.92 -35.95
C LYS A 332 47.24 15.47 -36.05
N SER A 333 47.53 15.07 -37.28
CA SER A 333 47.88 13.72 -37.69
C SER A 333 49.35 13.37 -37.38
N ASP A 334 49.71 12.17 -37.81
CA ASP A 334 51.06 11.64 -38.01
C ASP A 334 51.70 10.97 -36.77
N ILE A 335 51.65 9.64 -36.76
CA ILE A 335 52.81 8.72 -36.77
C ILE A 335 52.30 7.29 -37.02
N GLU A 336 52.97 6.57 -37.91
CA GLU A 336 52.68 5.17 -38.26
C GLU A 336 53.45 4.16 -37.38
N GLU A 337 53.01 2.89 -37.49
CA GLU A 337 53.70 1.63 -37.20
C GLU A 337 53.80 1.04 -35.77
N ASN A 338 53.60 -0.29 -35.78
CA ASN A 338 53.98 -1.31 -34.80
C ASN A 338 53.34 -1.32 -33.40
N VAL A 339 52.15 -1.95 -33.32
CA VAL A 339 51.84 -2.88 -32.22
C VAL A 339 51.29 -4.19 -32.82
N GLN A 340 51.82 -5.32 -32.38
CA GLN A 340 51.45 -6.67 -32.84
C GLN A 340 50.03 -7.05 -32.39
N GLU A 341 49.36 -7.90 -33.17
CA GLU A 341 48.10 -8.54 -32.77
C GLU A 341 48.31 -9.42 -31.51
N PRO A 342 47.57 -9.20 -30.41
CA PRO A 342 47.55 -10.14 -29.30
C PRO A 342 46.68 -11.35 -29.64
N ILE A 343 47.38 -12.41 -30.05
CA ILE A 343 47.07 -13.85 -29.94
C ILE A 343 45.71 -14.14 -29.27
N MET A 344 44.76 -14.71 -30.02
CA MET A 344 43.58 -15.36 -29.44
C MET A 344 44.01 -16.56 -28.60
N ALA A 345 43.83 -16.49 -27.28
CA ALA A 345 43.91 -17.66 -26.41
C ALA A 345 42.68 -18.53 -26.62
N SER A 346 42.89 -19.75 -27.12
CA SER A 346 41.87 -20.79 -27.19
C SER A 346 41.70 -21.44 -25.82
N GLU A 347 40.56 -21.20 -25.17
CA GLU A 347 40.06 -22.09 -24.10
C GLU A 347 38.82 -22.81 -24.62
N GLU A 348 38.87 -24.13 -24.64
CA GLU A 348 37.80 -24.99 -25.16
C GLU A 348 36.62 -25.02 -24.18
N MET A 349 35.39 -25.01 -24.70
CA MET A 349 34.20 -25.27 -23.87
C MET A 349 34.24 -26.72 -23.36
N PRO A 350 33.99 -26.98 -22.06
CA PRO A 350 33.94 -28.34 -21.53
C PRO A 350 32.82 -29.13 -22.19
N ASN A 351 33.08 -30.40 -22.50
CA ASN A 351 32.12 -31.24 -23.23
C ASN A 351 30.98 -31.73 -22.31
N SER A 352 29.94 -32.30 -22.92
CA SER A 352 28.69 -32.69 -22.24
C SER A 352 28.78 -33.94 -21.36
N GLU A 353 29.97 -34.52 -21.14
CA GLU A 353 30.19 -35.64 -20.23
C GLU A 353 30.81 -35.21 -18.88
N GLU A 354 31.65 -34.18 -18.83
CA GLU A 354 32.22 -33.67 -17.55
C GLU A 354 31.17 -32.99 -16.65
N ILE A 355 30.06 -32.50 -17.23
CA ILE A 355 28.95 -31.90 -16.47
C ILE A 355 28.07 -32.98 -15.79
N LYS A 356 28.12 -34.25 -16.24
CA LYS A 356 27.26 -35.32 -15.70
C LYS A 356 27.71 -35.80 -14.32
N ASP A 357 29.02 -35.86 -14.07
CA ASP A 357 29.56 -36.40 -12.81
C ASP A 357 29.30 -35.47 -11.60
N TYR A 358 29.19 -34.16 -11.84
CA TYR A 358 28.82 -33.20 -10.77
C TYR A 358 27.41 -33.48 -10.21
N TYR A 359 26.44 -33.82 -11.08
CA TYR A 359 25.04 -34.10 -10.70
C TYR A 359 24.77 -35.56 -10.33
N ALA A 360 25.68 -36.50 -10.64
CA ALA A 360 25.55 -37.90 -10.23
C ALA A 360 25.70 -38.11 -8.70
N SER A 361 26.33 -37.16 -8.00
CA SER A 361 26.62 -37.22 -6.56
C SER A 361 25.40 -37.14 -5.63
N PHE A 362 24.21 -36.76 -6.13
CA PHE A 362 23.00 -36.55 -5.32
C PHE A 362 21.89 -37.61 -5.52
N LYS A 363 22.17 -38.72 -6.20
CA LYS A 363 21.22 -39.84 -6.35
C LYS A 363 21.80 -41.16 -5.86
N ASN A 364 21.69 -41.42 -4.56
CA ASN A 364 21.74 -42.78 -4.03
C ASN A 364 21.02 -42.90 -2.68
N THR A 365 19.72 -43.20 -2.73
CA THR A 365 19.02 -43.97 -1.68
C THR A 365 17.71 -44.51 -2.26
N GLU A 366 17.79 -45.60 -3.02
CA GLU A 366 16.64 -46.46 -3.26
C GLU A 366 16.54 -47.50 -2.12
N ILE A 367 15.33 -47.71 -1.59
CA ILE A 367 14.92 -49.03 -1.09
C ILE A 367 13.60 -49.42 -1.75
N SER A 368 13.74 -50.15 -2.86
CA SER A 368 12.89 -51.21 -3.41
C SER A 368 11.40 -51.32 -3.04
N LYS A 369 10.59 -51.07 -4.07
CA LYS A 369 9.30 -51.69 -4.47
C LYS A 369 9.04 -53.15 -4.04
N LYS A 370 7.75 -53.49 -3.89
CA LYS A 370 6.92 -54.49 -4.65
C LYS A 370 5.57 -54.66 -3.90
N THR A 371 4.39 -54.94 -4.46
CA THR A 371 3.77 -54.91 -5.82
C THR A 371 2.22 -54.86 -5.59
N GLU A 372 1.26 -54.87 -6.52
CA GLU A 372 1.21 -55.16 -7.97
C GLU A 372 0.10 -54.30 -8.67
N ASP A 373 -0.49 -54.75 -9.78
CA ASP A 373 -1.46 -54.02 -10.62
C ASP A 373 -2.94 -53.96 -10.14
N THR A 374 -3.63 -52.83 -10.39
CA THR A 374 -4.79 -52.76 -11.33
C THR A 374 -5.30 -51.32 -11.56
N LYS A 375 -6.17 -51.13 -12.56
CA LYS A 375 -6.49 -49.85 -13.22
C LYS A 375 -7.56 -48.97 -12.53
N ASN A 376 -7.53 -47.68 -12.92
CA ASN A 376 -8.57 -46.65 -12.92
C ASN A 376 -8.67 -45.67 -11.74
N ASN A 377 -8.71 -44.38 -12.10
CA ASN A 377 -9.22 -43.17 -11.43
C ASN A 377 -9.01 -43.04 -9.91
N GLY A 378 -8.07 -42.17 -9.51
CA GLY A 378 -7.93 -41.66 -8.15
C GLY A 378 -8.26 -40.18 -8.06
N ASP A 379 -9.51 -39.86 -7.70
CA ASP A 379 -9.87 -38.54 -7.19
C ASP A 379 -9.24 -38.31 -5.80
N ASN A 380 -9.10 -37.04 -5.40
CA ASN A 380 -8.73 -36.69 -4.02
C ASN A 380 -9.88 -37.07 -3.06
N GLU A 381 -9.85 -38.31 -2.55
CA GLU A 381 -10.76 -38.81 -1.51
C GLU A 381 -10.52 -38.10 -0.17
N ASN A 382 -11.07 -36.89 -0.07
CA ASN A 382 -11.32 -36.19 1.17
C ASN A 382 -12.59 -36.73 1.82
N PHE A 383 -12.50 -37.23 3.04
CA PHE A 383 -13.65 -37.79 3.77
C PHE A 383 -14.34 -36.68 4.57
N PRO A 384 -15.59 -36.30 4.24
CA PRO A 384 -16.36 -35.34 5.03
C PRO A 384 -16.90 -36.02 6.29
N ILE A 385 -16.52 -35.51 7.45
CA ILE A 385 -17.06 -35.94 8.76
C ILE A 385 -18.08 -34.89 9.21
N LYS A 386 -19.32 -35.33 9.41
CA LYS A 386 -20.41 -34.52 9.96
C LYS A 386 -20.69 -34.92 11.39
N LEU A 387 -20.64 -33.97 12.30
CA LEU A 387 -20.93 -34.14 13.72
C LEU A 387 -22.16 -33.31 14.09
N LEU A 388 -23.13 -33.94 14.75
CA LEU A 388 -24.33 -33.27 15.25
C LEU A 388 -24.28 -33.22 16.77
N ALA A 389 -24.30 -32.00 17.32
CA ALA A 389 -24.33 -31.75 18.76
C ALA A 389 -25.40 -30.68 19.06
N ASN A 390 -26.36 -31.00 19.93
CA ASN A 390 -27.47 -30.13 20.34
C ASN A 390 -28.19 -29.39 19.19
N GLY A 391 -28.39 -30.06 18.05
CA GLY A 391 -29.08 -29.49 16.89
C GLY A 391 -28.24 -28.54 16.03
N GLN A 392 -26.96 -28.35 16.35
CA GLN A 392 -25.97 -27.72 15.45
C GLN A 392 -25.13 -28.78 14.74
N GLU A 393 -24.87 -28.55 13.45
CA GLU A 393 -24.10 -29.44 12.59
C GLU A 393 -22.71 -28.84 12.33
N PHE A 394 -21.67 -29.62 12.64
CA PHE A 394 -20.27 -29.27 12.41
C PHE A 394 -19.75 -30.16 11.28
N SER A 395 -19.22 -29.55 10.22
CA SER A 395 -18.63 -30.26 9.08
C SER A 395 -17.11 -30.09 9.09
N LEU A 396 -16.41 -31.21 8.97
CA LEU A 396 -14.95 -31.33 8.93
C LEU A 396 -14.58 -32.13 7.67
N THR A 397 -13.36 -31.95 7.15
CA THR A 397 -12.88 -32.70 5.99
C THR A 397 -11.49 -33.24 6.28
N MET A 398 -11.31 -34.56 6.20
CA MET A 398 -10.02 -35.22 6.49
C MET A 398 -9.42 -35.90 5.27
N GLY A 399 -8.11 -35.80 5.13
CA GLY A 399 -7.33 -36.50 4.11
C GLY A 399 -7.01 -37.95 4.49
N LYS A 400 -6.48 -38.72 3.52
CA LYS A 400 -6.29 -40.17 3.61
C LYS A 400 -5.25 -40.64 4.64
N GLU A 401 -4.40 -39.74 5.13
CA GLU A 401 -3.37 -39.98 6.17
C GLU A 401 -3.74 -39.39 7.54
N ALA A 402 -5.04 -39.11 7.78
CA ALA A 402 -5.46 -38.53 9.04
C ALA A 402 -5.31 -39.51 10.22
N ASP A 403 -4.55 -39.09 11.22
CA ASP A 403 -4.35 -39.81 12.48
C ASP A 403 -5.64 -39.85 13.30
N TRP A 404 -6.13 -41.06 13.58
CA TRP A 404 -7.35 -41.29 14.35
C TRP A 404 -7.17 -40.97 15.85
N GLU A 405 -5.96 -41.06 16.40
CA GLU A 405 -5.68 -40.64 17.78
C GLU A 405 -5.75 -39.11 17.90
N LEU A 406 -5.26 -38.39 16.88
CA LEU A 406 -5.39 -36.93 16.78
C LEU A 406 -6.86 -36.50 16.69
N LEU A 407 -7.69 -37.20 15.90
CA LEU A 407 -9.12 -36.94 15.82
C LEU A 407 -9.82 -37.13 17.18
N ASP A 408 -9.57 -38.25 17.87
CA ASP A 408 -10.20 -38.55 19.15
C ASP A 408 -9.75 -37.54 20.24
N SER A 409 -8.49 -37.12 20.21
CA SER A 409 -7.95 -36.04 21.05
C SER A 409 -8.65 -34.69 20.81
N ILE A 410 -8.87 -34.31 19.54
CA ILE A 410 -9.61 -33.09 19.16
C ILE A 410 -11.07 -33.18 19.64
N LEU A 411 -11.74 -34.31 19.41
CA LEU A 411 -13.13 -34.53 19.82
C LEU A 411 -13.29 -34.46 21.35
N LYS A 412 -12.35 -35.06 22.10
CA LYS A 412 -12.32 -35.00 23.56
C LYS A 412 -12.10 -33.58 24.06
N THR A 413 -11.15 -32.84 23.47
CA THR A 413 -10.86 -31.44 23.80
C THR A 413 -12.07 -30.54 23.55
N LEU A 414 -12.75 -30.70 22.40
CA LEU A 414 -13.98 -29.95 22.09
C LEU A 414 -15.12 -30.28 23.06
N LYS A 415 -15.27 -31.55 23.43
CA LYS A 415 -16.30 -32.02 24.38
C LYS A 415 -16.07 -31.51 25.80
N ASP A 416 -14.83 -31.50 26.27
CA ASP A 416 -14.48 -31.02 27.62
C ASP A 416 -14.50 -29.49 27.70
N LYS A 417 -14.13 -28.78 26.63
CA LYS A 417 -14.34 -27.32 26.53
C LYS A 417 -15.83 -26.96 26.52
N TRP A 418 -16.64 -27.68 25.75
CA TRP A 418 -18.09 -27.45 25.69
C TRP A 418 -18.79 -27.62 27.06
N ARG A 419 -18.31 -28.56 27.89
CA ARG A 419 -18.73 -28.78 29.30
C ARG A 419 -18.24 -27.73 30.31
N GLN A 420 -17.33 -26.85 29.91
CA GLN A 420 -16.91 -25.70 30.72
C GLN A 420 -17.70 -24.45 30.33
N ASP A 421 -18.08 -24.36 29.06
CA ASP A 421 -18.85 -23.24 28.50
C ASP A 421 -20.40 -23.41 28.65
N ASN A 422 -20.90 -24.62 29.00
CA ASN A 422 -22.32 -24.98 29.20
C ASN A 422 -22.50 -26.05 30.28
#